data_AF-A0A5P9PSE3-F1
#
_entry.id   AF-A0A5P9PSE3-F1
#
_cell.length_a   1.000
_cell.length_b   1.000
_cell.length_c   1.000
_cell.angle_alpha   90.00
_cell.angle_beta   90.00
_cell.angle_gamma   90.00
#
_symmetry.space_group_name_H-M   'P 1'
#
loop_
_entity.id
_entity.type
_entity.pdbx_description
1 polymer ?
#
loop_
_entity_poly.entity_id
_entity_poly.type
_entity_poly.pdbx_seq_one_letter_code
_entity_poly.pdbx_strand_id
1 'polypeptide(L)' 'MNPTTNSRPRVWLVADLCPGTAVPADRPPVRDDLMRRWCPGTDGQYHTADGRHHAQWAELRARFDLVEVPR' A
#
# COMPACT_ATOMS: atom_id res chain seq x y z
N MET A 1 29.33 3.57 -0.57
CA MET A 1 28.11 2.80 -0.23
C MET A 1 27.19 3.74 0.53
N ASN A 2 26.14 4.28 -0.10
CA ASN A 2 25.18 5.12 0.59
C ASN A 2 24.35 4.24 1.53
N PRO A 3 24.15 4.63 2.80
CA PRO A 3 23.28 3.88 3.69
C PRO A 3 21.87 3.93 3.10
N THR A 4 21.35 2.78 2.65
CA THR A 4 19.92 2.65 2.35
C THR A 4 19.20 3.00 3.63
N THR A 5 18.57 4.17 3.66
CA THR A 5 17.84 4.68 4.81
C THR A 5 16.96 3.58 5.35
N ASN A 6 17.29 3.08 6.53
CA ASN A 6 16.50 2.12 7.29
C ASN A 6 15.25 2.84 7.82
N SER A 7 14.41 3.31 6.89
CA SER A 7 13.15 3.96 7.22
C SER A 7 12.21 2.84 7.63
N ARG A 8 11.65 2.96 8.83
CA ARG A 8 10.64 2.02 9.31
C ARG A 8 9.49 1.98 8.28
N PRO A 9 8.92 0.79 7.99
CA PRO A 9 7.80 0.69 7.08
C PRO A 9 6.67 1.64 7.49
N ARG A 10 6.11 2.39 6.53
CA ARG A 10 4.90 3.17 6.77
C ARG A 10 3.72 2.23 7.00
N VAL A 11 2.78 2.66 7.82
CA VAL A 11 1.55 1.95 8.12
C VAL A 11 0.38 2.87 7.85
N TRP A 12 -0.66 2.33 7.23
CA TRP A 12 -1.91 3.02 7.02
C TRP A 12 -3.06 2.20 7.62
N LEU A 13 -3.82 2.86 8.51
CA LEU A 13 -5.17 2.53 8.98
C LEU A 13 -6.06 1.88 7.93
N VAL A 14 -7.18 1.25 8.29
CA VAL A 14 -8.44 1.35 7.53
C VAL A 14 -9.05 2.75 7.71
N ALA A 15 -9.83 3.23 6.73
CA ALA A 15 -10.20 4.65 6.59
C ALA A 15 -10.98 5.16 7.79
N ASP A 16 -11.87 4.33 8.31
CA ASP A 16 -12.71 4.62 9.46
C ASP A 16 -11.90 4.87 10.75
N LEU A 17 -10.69 4.31 10.85
CA LEU A 17 -9.80 4.52 12.01
C LEU A 17 -8.90 5.75 11.85
N CYS A 18 -8.62 6.17 10.62
CA CYS A 18 -7.76 7.32 10.36
C CYS A 18 -8.28 8.09 9.13
N PRO A 19 -9.36 8.88 9.28
CA PRO A 19 -9.89 9.66 8.18
C PRO A 19 -8.88 10.75 7.78
N GLY A 20 -8.70 10.96 6.47
CA GLY A 20 -7.87 12.04 5.94
C GLY A 20 -6.40 11.70 5.66
N THR A 21 -5.97 10.43 5.81
CA THR A 21 -4.62 10.05 5.35
C THR A 21 -4.53 10.17 3.82
N ALA A 22 -3.66 11.05 3.34
CA ALA A 22 -3.44 11.27 1.92
C ALA A 22 -2.87 10.02 1.22
N VAL A 23 -3.15 9.91 -0.08
CA VAL A 23 -2.52 8.91 -0.95
C VAL A 23 -1.01 9.16 -0.98
N PRO A 24 -0.17 8.15 -0.73
CA PRO A 24 1.28 8.30 -0.85
C PRO A 24 1.65 8.61 -2.31
N ALA A 25 2.33 9.74 -2.54
CA ALA A 25 2.69 10.20 -3.89
C ALA A 25 3.62 9.23 -4.64
N ASP A 26 4.47 8.54 -3.88
CA ASP A 26 5.43 7.55 -4.37
C ASP A 26 4.80 6.17 -4.62
N ARG A 27 3.54 5.97 -4.20
CA ARG A 27 2.75 4.74 -4.41
C ARG A 27 3.55 3.47 -4.12
N PRO A 28 4.02 3.25 -2.88
CA PRO A 28 4.85 2.10 -2.56
C PRO A 28 4.07 0.79 -2.68
N PRO A 29 4.73 -0.36 -2.89
CA PRO A 29 4.12 -1.65 -2.67
C PRO A 29 3.67 -1.79 -1.21
N VAL A 30 2.50 -2.38 -1.01
CA VAL A 30 1.93 -2.60 0.33
C VAL A 30 1.49 -4.03 0.51
N ARG A 31 1.33 -4.44 1.77
CA ARG A 31 0.69 -5.69 2.16
C ARG A 31 -0.52 -5.36 3.02
N ASP A 32 -1.63 -6.04 2.76
CA ASP A 32 -2.83 -5.91 3.58
C ASP A 32 -2.79 -6.83 4.83
N ASP A 33 -3.77 -6.67 5.71
CA ASP A 33 -4.00 -7.49 6.90
C ASP A 33 -4.33 -8.97 6.59
N LEU A 34 -4.81 -9.26 5.38
CA LEU A 34 -4.96 -10.62 4.84
C LEU A 34 -3.67 -11.17 4.22
N MET A 35 -2.54 -10.48 4.43
CA MET A 35 -1.21 -10.84 3.93
C MET A 35 -1.05 -10.85 2.40
N ARG A 36 -2.00 -10.29 1.65
CA ARG A 36 -1.86 -10.12 0.20
C ARG A 36 -0.96 -8.94 -0.10
N ARG A 37 -0.02 -9.15 -1.02
CA ARG A 37 0.87 -8.11 -1.50
C ARG A 37 0.24 -7.40 -2.71
N TRP A 38 0.22 -6.08 -2.65
CA TRP A 38 -0.28 -5.18 -3.66
C TRP A 38 0.87 -4.36 -4.24
N CYS A 39 1.01 -4.37 -5.55
CA CYS A 39 2.02 -3.62 -6.27
C CYS A 39 1.37 -2.51 -7.11
N PRO A 40 1.95 -1.29 -7.14
CA PRO A 40 1.45 -0.22 -7.99
C PRO A 40 1.62 -0.59 -9.48
N GLY A 41 0.56 -0.45 -10.26
CA GLY A 41 0.55 -0.58 -11.71
C GLY A 41 0.70 0.76 -12.41
N THR A 42 1.06 0.70 -13.69
CA THR A 42 1.16 1.90 -14.56
C THR A 42 -0.19 2.50 -14.90
N ASP A 43 -1.27 1.73 -14.72
CA ASP A 43 -2.67 2.13 -14.89
C ASP A 43 -3.23 2.92 -13.69
N GLY A 44 -2.40 3.17 -12.67
CA GLY A 44 -2.79 3.87 -11.46
C GLY A 44 -3.51 2.99 -10.43
N GLN A 45 -3.70 1.71 -10.71
CA GLN A 45 -4.27 0.74 -9.77
C GLN A 45 -3.18 -0.03 -9.04
N TYR A 46 -3.57 -0.66 -7.94
CA TYR A 46 -2.79 -1.67 -7.26
C TYR A 46 -3.24 -3.06 -7.70
N HIS A 47 -2.27 -3.95 -7.90
CA HIS A 47 -2.49 -5.30 -8.40
C HIS A 47 -1.93 -6.31 -7.40
N THR A 48 -2.65 -7.40 -7.15
CA THR A 48 -2.07 -8.56 -6.45
C THR A 48 -1.12 -9.32 -7.36
N ALA A 49 -0.18 -10.06 -6.77
CA ALA A 49 0.82 -10.83 -7.52
C ALA A 49 0.22 -11.89 -8.46
N ASP A 50 -0.98 -12.40 -8.14
CA ASP A 50 -1.72 -13.34 -8.98
C ASP A 50 -2.52 -12.65 -10.11
N GLY A 51 -2.52 -11.31 -10.16
CA GLY A 51 -3.21 -10.50 -11.14
C GLY A 51 -4.75 -10.59 -11.07
N ARG A 52 -5.32 -11.16 -10.00
CA ARG A 52 -6.78 -11.34 -9.87
C ARG A 52 -7.48 -10.17 -9.23
N HIS A 53 -6.78 -9.41 -8.41
CA HIS A 53 -7.35 -8.27 -7.71
C HIS A 53 -6.71 -6.97 -8.18
N HIS A 54 -7.60 -6.00 -8.41
CA HIS A 54 -7.27 -4.65 -8.84
C HIS A 54 -8.03 -3.70 -7.93
N ALA A 55 -7.35 -2.68 -7.41
CA ALA A 55 -7.98 -1.69 -6.55
C ALA A 55 -7.28 -0.34 -6.67
N GLN A 56 -8.04 0.73 -6.58
CA GLN A 56 -7.48 2.06 -6.35
C GLN A 56 -7.00 2.16 -4.90
N TRP A 57 -6.08 3.10 -4.60
CA TRP A 57 -5.61 3.31 -3.22
C TRP A 57 -6.76 3.58 -2.24
N ALA A 58 -7.74 4.39 -2.65
CA ALA A 58 -8.90 4.71 -1.83
C ALA A 58 -9.71 3.46 -1.47
N GLU A 59 -9.82 2.50 -2.39
CA GLU A 59 -10.53 1.24 -2.16
C GLU A 59 -9.74 0.30 -1.24
N LEU A 60 -8.41 0.24 -1.39
CA LEU A 60 -7.55 -0.50 -0.46
C LEU A 60 -7.67 0.06 0.97
N ARG A 61 -7.53 1.38 1.13
CA ARG A 61 -7.65 2.05 2.45
C ARG A 61 -9.04 1.94 3.07
N ALA A 62 -10.08 1.86 2.26
CA ALA A 62 -11.44 1.67 2.76
C ALA A 62 -11.64 0.27 3.36
N ARG A 63 -10.85 -0.73 2.96
CA ARG A 63 -11.10 -2.14 3.30
C ARG A 63 -10.05 -2.78 4.18
N PHE A 64 -8.80 -2.30 4.15
CA PHE A 64 -7.68 -2.99 4.76
C PHE A 64 -6.75 -2.02 5.51
N ASP A 65 -6.13 -2.53 6.56
CA ASP A 65 -4.88 -1.97 7.08
C ASP A 65 -3.75 -2.32 6.11
N LEU A 66 -2.90 -1.34 5.79
CA LEU A 66 -1.83 -1.48 4.82
C LEU A 66 -0.48 -1.23 5.48
N VAL A 67 0.50 -2.07 5.19
CA VAL A 67 1.88 -1.90 5.61
C VAL A 67 2.77 -1.81 4.37
N GLU A 68 3.66 -0.83 4.34
CA GLU A 68 4.66 -0.70 3.28
C GLU A 68 5.56 -1.94 3.23
N VAL A 69 5.83 -2.43 2.03
CA VAL A 69 6.79 -3.51 1.82
C VAL A 69 8.11 -2.89 1.37
N PRO A 70 9.20 -3.00 2.17
CA PRO A 70 10.52 -2.58 1.76
C PRO A 70 10.93 -3.24 0.45
N ARG A 71 11.60 -2.49 -0.42
CA ARG A 71 12.18 -3.01 -1.66
C ARG A 71 13.46 -3.78 -1.39
#